data_AF-A0AAV0XND8-F1
#
_entry.id   AF-A0AAV0XND8-F1
#
_cell.length_a   1.000
_cell.length_b   1.000
_cell.length_c   1.000
_cell.angle_alpha   90.00
_cell.angle_beta   90.00
_cell.angle_gamma   90.00
#
_symmetry.space_group_name_H-M   'P 1'
#
loop_
_entity.id
_entity.type
_entity.pdbx_description
1 polymer ?
#
loop_
_entity_poly.entity_id
_entity_poly.type
_entity_poly.pdbx_seq_one_letter_code
_entity_poly.pdbx_strand_id
1 'polypeptide(L)'
;MKKKKIIIQSVAKENYYRDEISIISPKNEPSICSDTRSDINDSNSSLNAIENWHGQGKDQNAIQQIKTTNRKKRPTKYMDSMPEIDKLLSSRNLRSNLNSLILNGNTTTPVRLGKDKYIVYNTCPFDSVVVMLSMAYIDIPSYKCFVDGNDNELLKFSKQLANNSSFRSLYNTRVSIIRKIFNEDEGITNLKVIDARCNVMFIITNLLKTAPSSIEDIVCSKMDCTYTKRHTSSPTIILGLRHEFSTLQNAINQYVDKTYYECPDINCDGLITSIRYLQNHIFIEADSIADDQQFSLHDFPVEICVNSEM
;
A
#
# COMPACT_ATOMS: atom_id res chain seq x y z
N MET A 1 15.49 29.01 -5.82
CA MET A 1 14.14 28.43 -5.63
C MET A 1 14.21 26.92 -5.80
N LYS A 2 14.05 26.15 -4.72
CA LYS A 2 13.91 24.69 -4.78
C LYS A 2 12.42 24.36 -4.69
N LYS A 3 11.80 23.94 -5.80
CA LYS A 3 10.43 23.42 -5.80
C LYS A 3 10.46 21.99 -5.24
N LYS A 4 9.76 21.73 -4.13
CA LYS A 4 9.53 20.35 -3.65
C LYS A 4 8.26 19.82 -4.31
N LYS A 5 8.38 18.72 -5.03
CA LYS A 5 7.25 17.97 -5.60
C LYS A 5 6.82 16.92 -4.58
N ILE A 6 5.58 17.02 -4.12
CA ILE A 6 4.98 16.07 -3.17
C ILE A 6 3.94 15.25 -3.95
N ILE A 7 4.09 13.93 -3.91
CA ILE A 7 3.16 12.95 -4.52
C ILE A 7 2.31 12.38 -3.38
N ILE A 8 0.98 12.41 -3.55
CA ILE A 8 0.02 11.94 -2.55
C ILE A 8 -0.70 10.70 -3.10
N GLN A 9 -0.83 9.64 -2.29
CA GLN A 9 -1.66 8.47 -2.58
C GLN A 9 -2.82 8.41 -1.58
N SER A 10 -4.06 8.28 -2.09
CA SER A 10 -5.27 8.06 -1.29
C SER A 10 -5.68 6.59 -1.34
N VAL A 11 -6.25 6.07 -0.25
CA VAL A 11 -6.81 4.70 -0.18
C VAL A 11 -8.27 4.81 0.29
N ALA A 12 -9.22 4.45 -0.58
CA ALA A 12 -10.63 4.40 -0.25
C ALA A 12 -11.03 3.03 0.34
N LYS A 13 -12.03 3.03 1.22
CA LYS A 13 -12.72 1.82 1.71
C LYS A 13 -13.79 1.41 0.70
N GLU A 14 -13.77 0.17 0.23
CA GLU A 14 -14.92 -0.45 -0.44
C GLU A 14 -15.92 -0.95 0.61
N ASN A 15 -17.16 -0.44 0.53
CA ASN A 15 -18.29 -0.94 1.30
C ASN A 15 -18.89 -2.16 0.58
N TYR A 16 -18.80 -3.34 1.20
CA TYR A 16 -19.52 -4.54 0.74
C TYR A 16 -21.00 -4.44 1.16
N TYR A 17 -21.89 -4.23 0.19
CA TYR A 17 -23.31 -4.49 0.36
C TYR A 17 -23.57 -6.01 0.23
N ARG A 18 -24.35 -6.56 1.15
CA ARG A 18 -24.84 -7.95 1.13
C ARG A 18 -26.00 -8.06 0.15
N ASP A 19 -25.89 -8.93 -0.85
CA ASP A 19 -27.03 -9.38 -1.64
C ASP A 19 -27.84 -10.43 -0.86
N GLU A 20 -29.16 -10.20 -0.78
CA GLU A 20 -30.14 -11.16 -0.30
C GLU A 20 -30.39 -12.23 -1.37
N ILE A 21 -30.33 -13.49 -0.95
CA ILE A 21 -30.57 -14.69 -1.76
C ILE A 21 -32.08 -14.92 -1.85
N SER A 22 -32.66 -14.87 -3.05
CA SER A 22 -33.98 -15.43 -3.34
C SER A 22 -33.85 -16.69 -4.19
N ILE A 23 -34.24 -17.81 -3.59
CA ILE A 23 -34.37 -19.16 -4.12
C ILE A 23 -35.52 -19.21 -5.14
N ILE A 24 -35.32 -19.81 -6.33
CA ILE A 24 -36.32 -20.60 -7.08
C ILE A 24 -35.59 -21.54 -8.07
N SER A 25 -36.04 -22.79 -8.10
CA SER A 25 -35.84 -23.82 -9.14
C SER A 25 -37.17 -24.58 -9.26
N PRO A 26 -37.40 -25.50 -10.22
CA PRO A 26 -36.91 -25.66 -11.61
C PRO A 26 -38.11 -25.88 -12.59
N LYS A 27 -37.87 -26.10 -13.91
CA LYS A 27 -38.53 -27.15 -14.75
C LYS A 27 -38.33 -27.00 -16.29
N ASN A 28 -38.02 -28.15 -16.90
CA ASN A 28 -38.52 -28.72 -18.17
C ASN A 28 -38.00 -28.26 -19.56
N GLU A 29 -37.31 -29.20 -20.23
CA GLU A 29 -37.34 -29.53 -21.67
C GLU A 29 -38.77 -29.99 -22.12
N PRO A 30 -39.15 -30.14 -23.43
CA PRO A 30 -38.34 -30.64 -24.57
C PRO A 30 -38.68 -30.18 -26.04
N SER A 31 -37.86 -30.69 -26.99
CA SER A 31 -38.22 -31.30 -28.30
C SER A 31 -37.92 -30.61 -29.66
N ILE A 32 -37.02 -31.28 -30.43
CA ILE A 32 -37.10 -31.86 -31.80
C ILE A 32 -37.45 -31.02 -33.04
N CYS A 33 -36.60 -31.12 -34.09
CA CYS A 33 -36.88 -31.51 -35.50
C CYS A 33 -35.59 -31.42 -36.36
N SER A 34 -35.04 -32.53 -36.88
CA SER A 34 -35.09 -33.05 -38.28
C SER A 34 -34.53 -32.10 -39.37
N ASP A 35 -33.85 -32.46 -40.45
CA ASP A 35 -33.28 -33.68 -41.04
C ASP A 35 -32.50 -33.19 -42.27
N THR A 36 -31.29 -33.68 -42.57
CA THR A 36 -30.91 -34.14 -43.93
C THR A 36 -29.54 -34.82 -43.97
N ARG A 37 -29.55 -36.06 -44.46
CA ARG A 37 -28.40 -36.91 -44.76
C ARG A 37 -27.72 -36.52 -46.07
N SER A 38 -26.39 -36.66 -46.12
CA SER A 38 -25.70 -37.15 -47.30
C SER A 38 -24.60 -38.11 -46.85
N ASP A 39 -24.74 -39.36 -47.28
CA ASP A 39 -23.83 -40.48 -47.08
C ASP A 39 -22.44 -40.20 -47.66
N ILE A 40 -21.38 -40.72 -47.02
CA ILE A 40 -20.29 -41.47 -47.66
C ILE A 40 -19.66 -42.39 -46.60
N ASN A 41 -19.52 -43.64 -47.02
CA ASN A 41 -19.09 -44.82 -46.29
C ASN A 41 -17.59 -44.85 -45.93
N ASP A 42 -17.33 -45.60 -44.85
CA ASP A 42 -16.17 -46.45 -44.60
C ASP A 42 -14.79 -45.82 -44.38
N SER A 43 -14.36 -45.79 -43.12
CA SER A 43 -13.52 -46.90 -42.62
C SER A 43 -13.24 -46.77 -41.12
N ASN A 44 -13.53 -47.86 -40.41
CA ASN A 44 -13.26 -48.08 -38.99
C ASN A 44 -11.77 -47.93 -38.64
N SER A 45 -11.32 -46.72 -38.27
CA SER A 45 -10.06 -46.56 -37.53
C SER A 45 -10.09 -45.51 -36.41
N SER A 46 -11.24 -44.88 -36.16
CA SER A 46 -11.38 -43.83 -35.13
C SER A 46 -11.43 -44.36 -33.68
N LEU A 47 -11.52 -45.67 -33.48
CA LEU A 47 -11.66 -46.26 -32.13
C LEU A 47 -10.34 -46.53 -31.38
N ASN A 48 -9.19 -46.19 -31.95
CA ASN A 48 -7.87 -46.36 -31.30
C ASN A 48 -7.00 -45.09 -31.32
N ALA A 49 -7.61 -43.91 -31.29
CA ALA A 49 -6.86 -42.67 -31.06
C ALA A 49 -6.49 -42.57 -29.58
N ILE A 50 -5.34 -43.11 -29.19
CA ILE A 50 -4.78 -42.88 -27.85
C ILE A 50 -4.28 -41.44 -27.81
N GLU A 51 -5.03 -40.61 -27.10
CA GLU A 51 -4.68 -39.23 -26.76
C GLU A 51 -3.40 -39.19 -25.90
N ASN A 52 -2.31 -38.69 -26.47
CA ASN A 52 -1.01 -38.59 -25.80
C ASN A 52 -0.71 -37.15 -25.33
N TRP A 53 -1.58 -36.60 -24.48
CA TRP A 53 -1.50 -35.21 -24.02
C TRP A 53 -0.34 -34.90 -23.04
N HIS A 54 0.44 -35.91 -22.63
CA HIS A 54 1.60 -35.74 -21.76
C HIS A 54 2.89 -36.42 -22.26
N GLY A 55 2.91 -36.91 -23.51
CA GLY A 55 4.14 -37.41 -24.13
C GLY A 55 4.73 -38.67 -23.49
N GLN A 56 3.92 -39.52 -22.85
CA GLN A 56 4.37 -40.75 -22.19
C GLN A 56 3.86 -42.05 -22.85
N GLY A 57 3.26 -41.97 -24.05
CA GLY A 57 2.93 -43.16 -24.83
C GLY A 57 4.17 -43.98 -25.18
N LYS A 58 4.29 -45.20 -24.63
CA LYS A 58 5.35 -46.16 -24.93
C LYS A 58 4.89 -47.15 -26.01
N ASP A 59 4.71 -46.67 -27.24
CA ASP A 59 4.58 -47.56 -28.39
C ASP A 59 5.80 -47.44 -29.30
N GLN A 60 6.66 -48.45 -29.24
CA GLN A 60 7.92 -48.52 -29.99
C GLN A 60 7.74 -48.86 -31.48
N ASN A 61 6.51 -49.03 -31.97
CA ASN A 61 6.23 -49.47 -33.34
C ASN A 61 5.72 -48.36 -34.28
N ALA A 62 5.68 -47.10 -33.85
CA ALA A 62 5.21 -45.97 -34.67
C ALA A 62 6.31 -44.96 -35.07
N ILE A 63 7.58 -45.35 -35.07
CA ILE A 63 8.68 -44.47 -35.52
C ILE A 63 9.16 -44.94 -36.90
N GLN A 64 8.44 -44.56 -37.95
CA GLN A 64 9.05 -44.50 -39.27
C GLN A 64 10.05 -43.33 -39.29
N GLN A 65 11.31 -43.65 -39.56
CA GLN A 65 12.41 -42.69 -39.66
C GLN A 65 12.15 -41.67 -40.78
N ILE A 66 11.67 -40.48 -40.42
CA ILE A 66 11.58 -39.36 -41.36
C ILE A 66 12.99 -38.80 -41.58
N LYS A 67 13.51 -39.08 -42.77
CA LYS A 67 14.76 -38.53 -43.32
C LYS A 67 14.84 -37.02 -43.11
N THR A 68 15.97 -36.58 -42.57
CA THR A 68 16.32 -35.16 -42.35
C THR A 68 16.37 -34.41 -43.67
N THR A 69 15.27 -33.78 -44.06
CA THR A 69 15.28 -32.71 -45.04
C THR A 69 15.47 -31.39 -44.30
N ASN A 70 16.45 -30.60 -44.74
CA ASN A 70 16.80 -29.29 -44.19
C ASN A 70 15.56 -28.38 -44.11
N ARG A 71 14.92 -28.34 -42.93
CA ARG A 71 13.84 -27.41 -42.66
C ARG A 71 14.42 -26.00 -42.63
N LYS A 72 14.11 -25.19 -43.64
CA LYS A 72 14.30 -23.73 -43.58
C LYS A 72 13.63 -23.24 -42.28
N LYS A 73 14.43 -22.68 -41.36
CA LYS A 73 13.90 -22.07 -40.14
C LYS A 73 12.94 -20.95 -40.57
N ARG A 74 11.68 -21.02 -40.11
CA ARG A 74 10.74 -19.91 -40.27
C ARG A 74 11.36 -18.69 -39.57
N PRO A 75 11.46 -17.53 -40.22
CA PRO A 75 11.82 -16.30 -39.51
C PRO A 75 10.67 -16.01 -38.54
N THR A 76 10.89 -16.26 -37.26
CA THR A 76 10.00 -15.82 -36.20
C THR A 76 10.08 -14.31 -36.16
N LYS A 77 9.00 -13.64 -36.58
CA LYS A 77 8.80 -12.18 -36.61
C LYS A 77 8.98 -11.47 -35.25
N TYR A 78 9.39 -12.20 -34.21
CA TYR A 78 9.45 -11.77 -32.81
C TYR A 78 10.74 -12.25 -32.11
N MET A 79 11.85 -12.43 -32.84
CA MET A 79 13.16 -12.80 -32.27
C MET A 79 14.13 -11.61 -32.19
N ASP A 80 13.64 -10.37 -32.28
CA ASP A 80 14.46 -9.25 -31.85
C ASP A 80 14.47 -9.23 -30.32
N SER A 81 15.67 -9.24 -29.72
CA SER A 81 15.82 -9.13 -28.27
C SER A 81 15.16 -7.83 -27.84
N MET A 82 14.05 -7.92 -27.10
CA MET A 82 13.38 -6.75 -26.56
C MET A 82 14.03 -6.45 -25.20
N PRO A 83 14.88 -5.42 -25.09
CA PRO A 83 15.64 -5.16 -23.86
C PRO A 83 14.72 -4.83 -22.67
N GLU A 84 13.47 -4.46 -22.92
CA GLU A 84 12.42 -4.29 -21.91
C GLU A 84 11.99 -5.61 -21.28
N ILE A 85 11.91 -6.69 -22.07
CA ILE A 85 11.63 -8.05 -21.55
C ILE A 85 12.85 -8.57 -20.78
N ASP A 86 14.08 -8.28 -21.22
CA ASP A 86 15.28 -8.66 -20.49
C ASP A 86 15.42 -7.89 -19.16
N LYS A 87 14.95 -6.64 -19.08
CA LYS A 87 14.78 -5.91 -17.80
C LYS A 87 13.71 -6.56 -16.90
N LEU A 88 12.63 -7.06 -17.48
CA LEU A 88 11.56 -7.79 -16.77
C LEU A 88 12.03 -9.16 -16.27
N LEU A 89 12.82 -9.90 -17.06
CA LEU A 89 13.34 -11.24 -16.75
C LEU A 89 14.56 -11.22 -15.80
N SER A 90 15.41 -10.19 -15.89
CA SER A 90 16.54 -10.01 -14.97
C SER A 90 16.08 -9.64 -13.56
N SER A 91 14.87 -9.09 -13.42
CA SER A 91 14.13 -9.13 -12.17
C SER A 91 13.54 -10.53 -11.99
N ARG A 92 14.12 -11.35 -11.11
CA ARG A 92 13.66 -12.74 -10.83
C ARG A 92 12.21 -12.87 -10.30
N ASN A 93 11.42 -11.79 -10.30
CA ASN A 93 10.10 -11.71 -9.71
C ASN A 93 9.07 -11.25 -10.76
N LEU A 94 8.82 -12.09 -11.77
CA LEU A 94 7.71 -11.94 -12.72
C LEU A 94 6.37 -12.47 -12.19
N ARG A 95 6.30 -12.89 -10.92
CA ARG A 95 5.01 -12.90 -10.23
C ARG A 95 4.65 -11.46 -9.96
N SER A 96 3.43 -11.05 -10.32
CA SER A 96 2.81 -9.86 -9.73
C SER A 96 3.19 -9.80 -8.24
N ASN A 97 3.73 -8.66 -7.78
CA ASN A 97 4.12 -8.47 -6.38
C ASN A 97 2.88 -8.43 -5.47
N LEU A 98 2.14 -9.54 -5.37
CA LEU A 98 1.14 -9.81 -4.34
C LEU A 98 1.79 -9.94 -2.94
N ASN A 99 3.12 -9.88 -2.88
CA ASN A 99 3.93 -9.99 -1.67
C ASN A 99 3.90 -8.72 -0.78
N SER A 100 3.33 -7.60 -1.26
CA SER A 100 3.12 -6.40 -0.43
C SER A 100 1.84 -6.47 0.41
N LEU A 101 1.06 -7.54 0.29
CA LEU A 101 -0.19 -7.72 1.04
C LEU A 101 0.11 -8.37 2.39
N ILE A 102 -0.11 -7.60 3.46
CA ILE A 102 -0.13 -8.12 4.84
C ILE A 102 -1.52 -8.64 5.18
N LEU A 103 -1.60 -9.79 5.84
CA LEU A 103 -2.88 -10.33 6.31
C LEU A 103 -3.33 -9.57 7.56
N ASN A 104 -4.61 -9.22 7.57
CA ASN A 104 -5.24 -8.56 8.70
C ASN A 104 -5.11 -9.41 9.98
N GLY A 105 -4.86 -8.75 11.11
CA GLY A 105 -4.76 -9.37 12.43
C GLY A 105 -5.90 -10.34 12.75
N ASN A 106 -7.13 -9.99 12.35
CA ASN A 106 -8.33 -10.78 12.60
C ASN A 106 -8.34 -12.14 11.89
N THR A 107 -7.57 -12.30 10.81
CA THR A 107 -7.45 -13.56 10.05
C THR A 107 -6.11 -14.25 10.26
N THR A 108 -5.19 -13.63 11.00
CA THR A 108 -3.85 -14.19 11.22
C THR A 108 -3.83 -15.20 12.37
N THR A 109 -2.96 -16.20 12.22
CA THR A 109 -2.71 -17.18 13.28
C THR A 109 -1.81 -16.59 14.38
N PRO A 110 -1.86 -17.15 15.60
CA PRO A 110 -1.03 -16.68 16.70
C PRO A 110 0.46 -16.71 16.37
N VAL A 111 1.15 -15.63 16.70
CA VAL A 111 2.57 -15.43 16.41
C VAL A 111 3.38 -15.70 17.67
N ARG A 112 4.47 -16.46 17.56
CA ARG A 112 5.33 -16.77 18.71
C ARG A 112 6.48 -15.79 18.80
N LEU A 113 6.56 -15.04 19.91
CA LEU A 113 7.64 -14.10 20.20
C LEU A 113 8.30 -14.53 21.52
N GLY A 114 9.43 -15.24 21.42
CA GLY A 114 10.09 -15.87 22.56
C GLY A 114 9.26 -17.03 23.15
N LYS A 115 8.93 -16.92 24.44
CA LYS A 115 8.14 -17.92 25.16
C LYS A 115 6.63 -17.72 25.00
N ASP A 116 6.20 -16.49 24.75
CA ASP A 116 4.81 -16.10 24.67
C ASP A 116 4.26 -16.27 23.25
N LYS A 117 2.94 -16.50 23.16
CA LYS A 117 2.19 -16.43 21.91
C LYS A 117 1.36 -15.17 21.91
N TYR A 118 1.27 -14.48 20.77
CA TYR A 118 0.52 -13.24 20.61
C TYR A 118 -0.57 -13.41 19.56
N ILE A 119 -1.75 -12.88 19.85
CA ILE A 119 -2.77 -12.60 18.83
C ILE A 119 -3.04 -11.11 18.84
N VAL A 120 -3.06 -10.51 17.65
CA VAL A 120 -3.33 -9.09 17.49
C VAL A 120 -4.54 -8.95 16.60
N TYR A 121 -5.58 -8.29 17.11
CA TYR A 121 -6.84 -8.05 16.42
C TYR A 121 -6.95 -6.57 15.99
N ASN A 122 -7.86 -6.29 15.05
CA ASN A 122 -8.21 -4.94 14.60
C ASN A 122 -7.03 -4.12 14.06
N THR A 123 -6.06 -4.76 13.41
CA THR A 123 -4.84 -4.12 12.87
C THR A 123 -5.05 -3.30 11.60
N CYS A 124 -6.29 -3.17 11.11
CA CYS A 124 -6.59 -2.47 9.85
C CYS A 124 -5.96 -1.06 9.75
N PRO A 125 -6.03 -0.19 10.79
CA PRO A 125 -5.38 1.12 10.74
C PRO A 125 -3.85 1.05 10.64
N PHE A 126 -3.23 0.06 11.27
CA PHE A 126 -1.78 -0.14 11.18
C PHE A 126 -1.39 -0.66 9.79
N ASP A 127 -2.07 -1.72 9.33
CA ASP A 127 -1.78 -2.38 8.07
C ASP A 127 -1.98 -1.40 6.88
N SER A 128 -3.00 -0.53 6.92
CA SER A 128 -3.24 0.46 5.86
C SER A 128 -2.10 1.47 5.73
N VAL A 129 -1.61 2.01 6.85
CA VAL A 129 -0.48 2.95 6.87
C VAL A 129 0.79 2.27 6.34
N VAL A 130 1.05 1.04 6.80
CA VAL A 130 2.23 0.29 6.35
C VAL A 130 2.20 0.05 4.85
N VAL A 131 1.07 -0.41 4.31
CA VAL A 131 0.92 -0.68 2.87
C VAL A 131 1.13 0.61 2.08
N MET A 132 0.50 1.72 2.48
CA MET A 132 0.67 3.02 1.84
C MET A 132 2.15 3.45 1.81
N LEU A 133 2.85 3.36 2.94
CA LEU A 133 4.27 3.72 3.01
C LEU A 133 5.16 2.78 2.20
N SER A 134 4.79 1.50 2.11
CA SER A 134 5.52 0.50 1.32
C SER A 134 5.36 0.76 -0.18
N MET A 135 4.17 1.16 -0.62
CA MET A 135 3.92 1.57 -2.01
C MET A 135 4.70 2.84 -2.34
N ALA A 136 4.64 3.86 -1.49
CA ALA A 136 5.43 5.09 -1.66
C ALA A 136 6.94 4.80 -1.75
N TYR A 137 7.45 3.83 -0.97
CA TYR A 137 8.85 3.40 -1.02
C TYR A 137 9.21 2.72 -2.35
N ILE A 138 8.28 1.98 -2.97
CA ILE A 138 8.49 1.34 -4.28
C ILE A 138 8.41 2.36 -5.41
N ASP A 139 7.39 3.22 -5.38
CA ASP A 139 7.01 4.07 -6.50
C ASP A 139 7.84 5.35 -6.60
N ILE A 140 8.34 5.88 -5.47
CA ILE A 140 8.96 7.21 -5.40
C ILE A 140 10.45 7.08 -5.01
N PRO A 141 11.41 7.22 -5.96
CA PRO A 141 12.83 7.06 -5.67
C PRO A 141 13.40 8.00 -4.61
N SER A 142 12.94 9.25 -4.56
CA SER A 142 13.36 10.22 -3.53
C SER A 142 12.88 9.80 -2.14
N TYR A 143 11.69 9.22 -2.04
CA TYR A 143 11.13 8.70 -0.79
C TYR A 143 11.87 7.43 -0.35
N LYS A 144 12.24 6.56 -1.30
CA LYS A 144 13.11 5.41 -1.04
C LYS A 144 14.43 5.81 -0.37
N CYS A 145 15.15 6.79 -0.94
CA CYS A 145 16.39 7.28 -0.35
C CYS A 145 16.19 7.82 1.07
N PHE A 146 15.08 8.53 1.32
CA PHE A 146 14.73 9.01 2.65
C PHE A 146 14.52 7.85 3.63
N VAL A 147 13.69 6.86 3.26
CA VAL A 147 13.41 5.69 4.10
C VAL A 147 14.67 4.86 4.35
N ASP A 148 15.53 4.71 3.34
CA ASP A 148 16.79 3.96 3.46
C ASP A 148 17.76 4.59 4.47
N GLY A 149 17.72 5.91 4.63
CA GLY A 149 18.53 6.66 5.60
C GLY A 149 17.83 6.94 6.94
N ASN A 150 16.59 6.48 7.14
CA ASN A 150 15.81 6.78 8.35
C ASN A 150 15.76 5.59 9.32
N ASP A 151 15.90 5.88 10.61
CA ASP A 151 15.90 4.86 11.66
C ASP A 151 14.53 4.49 12.25
N ASN A 152 13.46 5.19 11.82
CA ASN A 152 12.11 4.99 12.29
C ASN A 152 11.62 3.55 12.07
N GLU A 153 11.04 2.96 13.10
CA GLU A 153 10.65 1.54 13.11
C GLU A 153 9.53 1.22 12.12
N LEU A 154 8.55 2.13 11.96
CA LEU A 154 7.46 1.94 11.01
C LEU A 154 7.98 2.03 9.57
N LEU A 155 8.86 3.00 9.28
CA LEU A 155 9.47 3.12 7.95
C LEU A 155 10.34 1.90 7.62
N LYS A 156 11.12 1.39 8.58
CA LYS A 156 11.88 0.14 8.44
C LYS A 156 10.96 -1.05 8.19
N PHE A 157 9.83 -1.12 8.88
CA PHE A 157 8.82 -2.16 8.68
C PHE A 157 8.21 -2.11 7.27
N SER A 158 7.82 -0.92 6.80
CA SER A 158 7.33 -0.72 5.43
C SER A 158 8.37 -1.09 4.38
N LYS A 159 9.64 -0.73 4.60
CA LYS A 159 10.77 -1.17 3.76
C LYS A 159 10.91 -2.70 3.76
N GLN A 160 10.76 -3.36 4.90
CA GLN A 160 10.82 -4.82 5.00
C GLN A 160 9.65 -5.49 4.25
N LEU A 161 8.45 -4.91 4.30
CA LEU A 161 7.31 -5.36 3.53
C LEU A 161 7.55 -5.21 2.03
N ALA A 162 7.97 -4.02 1.60
CA ALA A 162 8.22 -3.71 0.18
C ALA A 162 9.29 -4.60 -0.46
N ASN A 163 10.33 -5.00 0.29
CA ASN A 163 11.42 -5.83 -0.22
C ASN A 163 11.15 -7.35 -0.11
N ASN A 164 9.90 -7.78 0.14
CA ASN A 164 9.47 -9.18 0.22
C ASN A 164 10.22 -10.00 1.30
N SER A 165 10.34 -9.44 2.52
CA SER A 165 10.88 -10.19 3.66
C SER A 165 10.01 -11.40 4.04
N SER A 166 10.58 -12.36 4.77
CA SER A 166 9.84 -13.57 5.18
C SER A 166 8.59 -13.20 5.99
N PHE A 167 7.44 -13.77 5.64
CA PHE A 167 6.16 -13.46 6.30
C PHE A 167 6.23 -13.65 7.83
N ARG A 168 6.92 -14.69 8.33
CA ARG A 168 7.03 -14.94 9.77
C ARG A 168 7.80 -13.85 10.52
N SER A 169 8.95 -13.41 10.00
CA SER A 169 9.71 -12.33 10.63
C SER A 169 8.93 -11.02 10.58
N LEU A 170 8.22 -10.76 9.49
CA LEU A 170 7.35 -9.60 9.35
C LEU A 170 6.28 -9.57 10.44
N TYR A 171 5.53 -10.66 10.66
CA TYR A 171 4.52 -10.68 11.72
C TYR A 171 5.11 -10.56 13.13
N ASN A 172 6.30 -11.11 13.39
CA ASN A 172 7.01 -10.89 14.66
C ASN A 172 7.35 -9.40 14.87
N THR A 173 7.85 -8.71 13.84
CA THR A 173 8.15 -7.28 13.90
C THR A 173 6.86 -6.47 14.09
N ARG A 174 5.77 -6.82 13.40
CA ARG A 174 4.45 -6.18 13.57
C ARG A 174 4.02 -6.20 15.03
N VAL A 175 4.02 -7.39 15.66
CA VAL A 175 3.67 -7.55 17.08
C VAL A 175 4.59 -6.70 17.96
N SER A 176 5.89 -6.68 17.66
CA SER A 176 6.89 -5.92 18.41
C SER A 176 6.70 -4.40 18.33
N ILE A 177 6.12 -3.89 17.24
CA ILE A 177 5.79 -2.47 17.09
C ILE A 177 4.46 -2.17 17.81
N ILE A 178 3.43 -2.96 17.56
CA ILE A 178 2.08 -2.73 18.10
C ILE A 178 2.07 -2.75 19.63
N ARG A 179 2.82 -3.66 20.26
CA ARG A 179 2.92 -3.75 21.73
C ARG A 179 3.53 -2.50 22.41
N LYS A 180 4.18 -1.61 21.65
CA LYS A 180 4.74 -0.36 22.20
C LYS A 180 3.69 0.72 22.37
N ILE A 181 2.55 0.58 21.69
CA ILE A 181 1.51 1.61 21.61
C ILE A 181 0.12 1.11 22.07
N PHE A 182 -0.03 -0.19 22.30
CA PHE A 182 -1.23 -0.82 22.86
C PHE A 182 -0.89 -1.69 24.06
N ASN A 183 -1.84 -1.82 24.98
CA ASN A 183 -1.70 -2.69 26.13
C ASN A 183 -1.86 -4.17 25.74
N GLU A 184 -1.20 -5.04 26.50
CA GLU A 184 -1.30 -6.48 26.37
C GLU A 184 -2.31 -7.00 27.40
N ASP A 185 -3.31 -7.76 26.95
CA ASP A 185 -4.20 -8.52 27.82
C ASP A 185 -3.67 -9.95 28.00
N GLU A 186 -3.70 -10.45 29.24
CA GLU A 186 -3.35 -11.83 29.52
C GLU A 186 -4.54 -12.75 29.17
N GLY A 187 -4.33 -13.61 28.17
CA GLY A 187 -5.24 -14.70 27.84
C GLY A 187 -4.92 -15.97 28.61
N ILE A 188 -5.72 -17.01 28.36
CA ILE A 188 -5.53 -18.33 28.95
C ILE A 188 -4.26 -18.96 28.36
N THR A 189 -3.36 -19.48 29.20
CA THR A 189 -2.17 -20.31 28.82
C THR A 189 -1.09 -19.63 27.96
N ASN A 190 -0.31 -18.69 28.52
CA ASN A 190 0.83 -18.02 27.85
C ASN A 190 0.48 -17.38 26.49
N LEU A 191 -0.81 -17.11 26.27
CA LEU A 191 -1.35 -16.44 25.12
C LEU A 191 -1.67 -15.01 25.52
N LYS A 192 -1.03 -14.05 24.87
CA LYS A 192 -1.27 -12.64 25.04
C LYS A 192 -2.11 -12.12 23.88
N VAL A 193 -3.08 -11.29 24.21
CA VAL A 193 -4.00 -10.71 23.22
C VAL A 193 -3.80 -9.20 23.20
N ILE A 194 -3.78 -8.62 22.01
CA ILE A 194 -3.69 -7.17 21.81
C ILE A 194 -4.86 -6.75 20.90
N ASP A 195 -5.76 -5.91 21.41
CA ASP A 195 -6.75 -5.22 20.58
C ASP A 195 -6.14 -3.90 20.05
N ALA A 196 -5.83 -3.86 18.75
CA ALA A 196 -5.23 -2.70 18.09
C ALA A 196 -6.27 -1.73 17.47
N ARG A 197 -7.54 -1.79 17.92
CA ARG A 197 -8.59 -0.90 17.44
C ARG A 197 -8.24 0.56 17.71
N CYS A 198 -8.12 1.35 16.65
CA CYS A 198 -7.80 2.77 16.74
C CYS A 198 -8.17 3.51 15.45
N ASN A 199 -7.97 4.84 15.46
CA ASN A 199 -7.95 5.64 14.25
C ASN A 199 -6.56 5.55 13.58
N VAL A 200 -6.48 5.63 12.26
CA VAL A 200 -5.23 5.77 11.48
C VAL A 200 -4.34 6.90 12.05
N MET A 201 -4.96 8.00 12.49
CA MET A 201 -4.24 9.11 13.11
C MET A 201 -3.43 8.69 14.35
N PHE A 202 -3.98 7.78 15.17
CA PHE A 202 -3.28 7.26 16.35
C PHE A 202 -2.00 6.50 15.97
N ILE A 203 -2.03 5.75 14.88
CA ILE A 203 -0.85 5.03 14.37
C ILE A 203 0.22 6.02 13.93
N ILE A 204 -0.14 7.00 13.11
CA ILE A 204 0.81 7.99 12.56
C ILE A 204 1.43 8.81 13.69
N THR A 205 0.59 9.38 14.56
CA THR A 205 1.05 10.24 15.66
C THR A 205 1.96 9.52 16.65
N ASN A 206 1.76 8.23 16.90
CA ASN A 206 2.61 7.46 17.80
C ASN A 206 3.88 6.91 17.15
N LEU A 207 3.80 6.45 15.89
CA LEU A 207 4.89 5.72 15.26
C LEU A 207 5.77 6.57 14.35
N LEU A 208 5.35 7.76 13.93
CA LEU A 208 6.11 8.65 13.05
C LEU A 208 6.66 9.91 13.75
N LYS A 209 6.75 9.91 15.09
CA LYS A 209 7.31 11.03 15.86
C LYS A 209 8.72 11.45 15.41
N THR A 210 9.55 10.47 15.03
CA THR A 210 10.93 10.70 14.57
C THR A 210 11.06 10.91 13.06
N ALA A 211 9.96 10.82 12.32
CA ALA A 211 9.86 11.10 10.90
C ALA A 211 8.58 11.90 10.67
N PRO A 212 8.52 13.16 11.14
CA PRO A 212 7.28 13.93 11.16
C PRO A 212 6.89 14.46 9.77
N SER A 213 5.64 14.90 9.62
CA SER A 213 5.16 15.60 8.41
C SER A 213 5.64 17.05 8.34
N SER A 214 5.72 17.72 9.50
CA SER A 214 6.21 19.09 9.59
C SER A 214 7.06 19.32 10.84
N ILE A 215 7.91 20.34 10.75
CA ILE A 215 8.68 20.88 11.87
C ILE A 215 8.38 22.37 11.95
N GLU A 216 8.10 22.86 13.14
CA GLU A 216 7.80 24.26 13.44
C GLU A 216 8.90 24.85 14.31
N ASP A 217 9.47 25.95 13.83
CA ASP A 217 10.45 26.77 14.54
C ASP A 217 9.75 28.00 15.07
N ILE A 218 9.75 28.14 16.39
CA ILE A 218 9.10 29.23 17.12
C ILE A 218 10.20 30.05 17.80
N VAL A 219 10.28 31.34 17.49
CA VAL A 219 11.31 32.24 18.00
C VAL A 219 10.65 33.51 18.52
N CYS A 220 10.90 33.84 19.79
CA CYS A 220 10.52 35.12 20.36
C CYS A 220 11.56 36.18 20.02
N SER A 221 11.12 37.43 19.78
CA SER A 221 12.03 38.56 19.58
C SER A 221 12.85 38.93 20.83
N LYS A 222 12.41 38.53 22.03
CA LYS A 222 13.13 38.74 23.29
C LYS A 222 13.93 37.51 23.69
N MET A 223 15.22 37.72 23.98
CA MET A 223 16.18 36.66 24.32
C MET A 223 16.00 36.08 25.73
N ASP A 224 15.41 36.85 26.65
CA ASP A 224 15.17 36.43 28.05
C ASP A 224 13.80 35.79 28.26
N CYS A 225 13.12 35.42 27.17
CA CYS A 225 11.79 34.84 27.20
C CYS A 225 11.84 33.31 27.38
N THR A 226 10.87 32.72 28.05
CA THR A 226 10.71 31.26 28.11
C THR A 226 10.55 30.62 26.71
N TYR A 227 10.12 31.42 25.72
CA TYR A 227 9.92 31.04 24.33
C TYR A 227 11.02 31.52 23.38
N THR A 228 12.24 31.80 23.86
CA THR A 228 13.35 32.31 23.02
C THR A 228 13.57 31.48 21.77
N LYS A 229 13.57 30.15 21.90
CA LYS A 229 13.59 29.23 20.75
C LYS A 229 12.97 27.90 21.09
N ARG A 230 11.95 27.49 20.34
CA ARG A 230 11.31 26.18 20.46
C ARG A 230 11.22 25.52 19.09
N HIS A 231 11.46 24.22 19.07
CA HIS A 231 11.25 23.37 17.91
C HIS A 231 10.14 22.36 18.24
N THR A 232 9.14 22.27 17.39
CA THR A 232 8.04 21.31 17.54
C THR A 232 7.95 20.45 16.29
N SER A 233 7.82 19.14 16.46
CA SER A 233 7.64 18.19 15.35
C SER A 233 6.21 17.66 15.35
N SER A 234 5.57 17.67 14.20
CA SER A 234 4.19 17.22 14.05
C SER A 234 4.13 16.06 13.05
N PRO A 235 3.78 14.84 13.50
CA PRO A 235 3.63 13.68 12.61
C PRO A 235 2.56 13.89 11.54
N THR A 236 1.58 14.74 11.79
CA THR A 236 0.49 15.10 10.88
C THR A 236 0.33 16.61 10.80
N ILE A 237 -0.33 17.07 9.75
CA ILE A 237 -0.80 18.45 9.60
C ILE A 237 -2.32 18.46 9.55
N ILE A 238 -2.93 19.46 10.18
CA ILE A 238 -4.39 19.62 10.18
C ILE A 238 -4.71 20.77 9.24
N LEU A 239 -5.57 20.51 8.26
CA LEU A 239 -6.00 21.52 7.29
C LEU A 239 -7.52 21.65 7.30
N GLY A 240 -7.99 22.88 7.41
CA GLY A 240 -9.42 23.21 7.28
C GLY A 240 -9.83 23.22 5.81
N LEU A 241 -10.20 22.07 5.27
CA LEU A 241 -10.69 21.94 3.91
C LEU A 241 -12.19 22.26 3.86
N ARG A 242 -12.53 23.47 3.44
CA ARG A 242 -13.93 23.87 3.24
C ARG A 242 -14.39 23.41 1.86
N HIS A 243 -15.15 22.33 1.86
CA HIS A 243 -15.96 21.82 0.73
C HIS A 243 -15.26 21.12 -0.44
N GLU A 244 -13.99 21.40 -0.81
CA GLU A 244 -13.33 20.72 -1.95
C GLU A 244 -11.80 20.64 -1.84
N PHE A 245 -11.20 19.64 -2.50
CA PHE A 245 -9.73 19.49 -2.63
C PHE A 245 -9.07 20.55 -3.53
N SER A 246 -9.86 21.31 -4.30
CA SER A 246 -9.38 22.45 -5.10
C SER A 246 -8.66 23.50 -4.24
N THR A 247 -9.03 23.60 -2.95
CA THR A 247 -8.42 24.51 -1.98
C THR A 247 -7.17 23.97 -1.29
N LEU A 248 -6.82 22.70 -1.49
CA LEU A 248 -5.73 22.02 -0.76
C LEU A 248 -4.38 22.73 -0.95
N GLN A 249 -4.08 23.17 -2.16
CA GLN A 249 -2.86 23.93 -2.47
C GLN A 249 -2.77 25.23 -1.65
N ASN A 250 -3.88 25.96 -1.54
CA ASN A 250 -3.95 27.20 -0.78
C ASN A 250 -3.88 26.92 0.73
N ALA A 251 -4.55 25.87 1.21
CA ALA A 251 -4.51 25.46 2.61
C ALA A 251 -3.08 25.08 3.04
N ILE A 252 -2.34 24.37 2.19
CA ILE A 252 -0.94 24.03 2.48
C ILE A 252 -0.04 25.26 2.45
N ASN A 253 -0.25 26.19 1.49
CA ASN A 253 0.51 27.44 1.46
C ASN A 253 0.27 28.26 2.73
N GLN A 254 -1.00 28.42 3.14
CA GLN A 254 -1.35 29.08 4.40
C GLN A 254 -0.75 28.39 5.63
N TYR A 255 -0.66 27.06 5.61
CA TYR A 255 -0.07 26.30 6.71
C TYR A 255 1.43 26.60 6.90
N VAL A 256 2.16 26.76 5.80
CA VAL A 256 3.62 27.06 5.82
C VAL A 256 3.93 28.55 5.93
N ASP A 257 2.95 29.41 5.67
CA ASP A 257 3.12 30.85 5.79
C ASP A 257 3.59 31.24 7.18
N LYS A 258 4.52 32.18 7.21
CA LYS A 258 5.11 32.69 8.45
C LYS A 258 4.03 33.39 9.27
N THR A 259 3.87 32.96 10.52
CA THR A 259 2.88 33.52 11.44
C THR A 259 3.56 34.36 12.52
N TYR A 260 2.86 35.41 12.94
CA TYR A 260 3.31 36.33 13.98
C TYR A 260 2.22 36.47 15.02
N TYR A 261 2.58 36.38 16.30
CA TYR A 261 1.65 36.57 17.41
C TYR A 261 2.39 37.09 18.65
N GLU A 262 1.64 37.70 19.57
CA GLU A 262 2.19 38.22 20.82
C GLU A 262 2.66 37.08 21.73
N CYS A 263 3.76 37.28 22.45
CA CYS A 263 4.25 36.28 23.38
C CYS A 263 3.21 36.02 24.48
N PRO A 264 2.86 34.74 24.76
CA PRO A 264 1.87 34.41 25.79
C PRO A 264 2.44 34.54 27.22
N ASP A 265 3.74 34.76 27.38
CA ASP A 265 4.37 34.98 28.67
C ASP A 265 4.03 36.39 29.18
N ILE A 266 3.38 36.47 30.35
CA ILE A 266 2.95 37.73 30.99
C ILE A 266 4.11 38.72 31.16
N ASN A 267 5.35 38.23 31.30
CA ASN A 267 6.53 39.07 31.48
C ASN A 267 7.24 39.42 30.16
N CYS A 268 6.63 39.11 29.01
CA CYS A 268 7.23 39.31 27.70
C CYS A 268 6.27 40.00 26.73
N ASP A 269 6.58 41.24 26.35
CA ASP A 269 5.91 41.96 25.24
C ASP A 269 6.46 41.60 23.84
N GLY A 270 7.27 40.54 23.75
CA GLY A 270 7.95 40.15 22.52
C GLY A 270 6.99 39.63 21.45
N LEU A 271 7.38 39.75 20.18
CA LEU A 271 6.67 39.14 19.06
C LEU A 271 7.25 37.75 18.82
N ILE A 272 6.38 36.74 18.78
CA ILE A 272 6.75 35.41 18.35
C ILE A 272 6.60 35.30 16.84
N THR A 273 7.64 34.74 16.23
CA THR A 273 7.66 34.31 14.85
C THR A 273 7.59 32.79 14.81
N SER A 274 6.61 32.22 14.09
CA SER A 274 6.54 30.78 13.80
C SER A 274 6.72 30.53 12.30
N ILE A 275 7.62 29.60 11.97
CA ILE A 275 7.91 29.15 10.61
C ILE A 275 7.77 27.63 10.57
N ARG A 276 7.04 27.11 9.58
CA ARG A 276 6.80 25.67 9.42
C ARG A 276 7.48 25.12 8.17
N TYR A 277 8.13 23.98 8.33
CA TYR A 277 8.85 23.27 7.29
C TYR A 277 8.24 21.90 7.05
N LEU A 278 7.74 21.68 5.83
CA LEU A 278 7.26 20.37 5.39
C LEU A 278 8.40 19.40 5.12
N GLN A 279 8.22 18.15 5.54
CA GLN A 279 9.21 17.08 5.46
C GLN A 279 8.99 16.20 4.22
N ASN A 280 9.59 15.01 4.20
CA ASN A 280 9.62 14.10 3.05
C ASN A 280 8.28 13.41 2.76
N HIS A 281 7.39 13.30 3.74
CA HIS A 281 6.00 12.91 3.55
C HIS A 281 5.11 13.88 4.31
N ILE A 282 3.82 13.88 3.97
CA ILE A 282 2.82 14.69 4.66
C ILE A 282 1.57 13.83 4.87
N PHE A 283 1.15 13.73 6.12
CA PHE A 283 -0.13 13.17 6.52
C PHE A 283 -1.07 14.31 6.87
N ILE A 284 -2.20 14.38 6.16
CA ILE A 284 -3.17 15.46 6.27
C ILE A 284 -4.41 14.95 6.98
N GLU A 285 -4.74 15.58 8.10
CA GLU A 285 -6.03 15.46 8.75
C GLU A 285 -6.96 16.51 8.15
N ALA A 286 -8.05 16.07 7.52
CA ALA A 286 -9.08 16.95 7.00
C ALA A 286 -10.16 17.10 8.09
N ASP A 287 -10.19 18.26 8.75
CA ASP A 287 -11.01 18.54 9.93
C ASP A 287 -12.51 18.77 9.60
N SER A 288 -12.89 18.81 8.32
CA SER A 288 -14.21 19.32 7.92
C SER A 288 -14.78 18.77 6.61
N ILE A 289 -14.64 17.46 6.36
CA ILE A 289 -15.49 16.81 5.37
C ILE A 289 -16.80 16.48 6.09
N ALA A 290 -17.85 17.26 5.84
CA ALA A 290 -19.18 16.96 6.39
C ALA A 290 -19.63 15.56 5.93
N ASP A 291 -20.35 14.83 6.78
CA ASP A 291 -20.73 13.42 6.59
C ASP A 291 -21.47 13.13 5.25
N ASP A 292 -22.00 14.17 4.60
CA ASP A 292 -22.77 14.07 3.36
C ASP A 292 -22.00 14.50 2.09
N GLN A 293 -20.72 14.88 2.19
CA GLN A 293 -19.93 15.30 1.03
C GLN A 293 -19.19 14.11 0.40
N GLN A 294 -19.66 13.71 -0.79
CA GLN A 294 -18.94 12.77 -1.66
C GLN A 294 -17.96 13.54 -2.54
N PHE A 295 -16.74 13.02 -2.65
CA PHE A 295 -15.71 13.57 -3.54
C PHE A 295 -15.25 12.52 -4.53
N SER A 296 -14.99 12.96 -5.76
CA SER A 296 -14.27 12.13 -6.71
C SER A 296 -12.79 12.14 -6.35
N LEU A 297 -12.16 10.96 -6.32
CA LEU A 297 -10.71 10.86 -6.14
C LEU A 297 -9.94 11.53 -7.29
N HIS A 298 -10.57 11.71 -8.46
CA HIS A 298 -9.99 12.44 -9.58
C HIS A 298 -9.80 13.93 -9.30
N ASP A 299 -10.54 14.49 -8.35
CA ASP A 299 -10.44 15.90 -7.95
C ASP A 299 -9.27 16.13 -6.99
N PHE A 300 -8.65 15.05 -6.50
CA PHE A 300 -7.49 15.14 -5.63
C PHE A 300 -6.25 15.57 -6.45
N PRO A 301 -5.56 16.65 -6.08
CA PRO A 301 -4.43 17.13 -6.85
C PRO A 301 -3.27 16.13 -6.82
N VAL A 302 -2.77 15.77 -7.99
CA VAL A 302 -1.64 14.84 -8.16
C VAL A 302 -0.31 15.48 -7.72
N GLU A 303 -0.21 16.81 -7.86
CA GLU A 303 0.98 17.58 -7.52
C GLU A 303 0.62 18.83 -6.73
N ILE A 304 1.39 19.10 -5.67
CA ILE A 304 1.28 20.30 -4.84
C ILE A 304 2.64 20.99 -4.84
N CYS A 305 2.64 22.28 -5.15
CA CYS A 305 3.83 23.12 -5.20
C CYS A 305 3.83 24.06 -4.00
N VAL A 306 4.78 23.88 -3.08
CA VAL A 306 4.92 24.74 -1.91
C VAL A 306 6.13 25.64 -2.09
N ASN A 307 5.91 26.95 -2.04
CA ASN A 307 6.97 27.94 -2.01
C ASN A 307 7.49 28.07 -0.57
N SER A 308 8.34 27.16 -0.12
CA SER A 308 9.04 27.40 1.14
C SER A 308 10.23 28.33 0.88
N GLU A 309 10.23 29.50 1.50
CA GLU A 309 11.46 30.26 1.70
C GLU A 309 12.36 29.42 2.62
N MET A 310 13.31 28.69 2.02
CA MET A 310 14.44 28.08 2.73
C MET A 310 15.57 29.09 2.81
#